data_AF-A0A4Q6XLK0-F1
#
_entry.id   AF-A0A4Q6XLK0-F1
#
_cell.length_a   1.000
_cell.length_b   1.000
_cell.length_c   1.000
_cell.angle_alpha   90.00
_cell.angle_beta   90.00
_cell.angle_gamma   90.00
#
_symmetry.space_group_name_H-M   'P 1'
#
loop_
_entity.id
_entity.type
_entity.pdbx_description
1 polymer ?
#
loop_
_entity_poly.entity_id
_entity_poly.type
_entity_poly.pdbx_seq_one_letter_code
_entity_poly.pdbx_strand_id
1 'polypeptide(L)'
;MKKIIGFIFAVGFVGASSAASVEQYVRAVEKITATYAQDMRSFLRSLDPQLSHFTPEQQTKYCAIVNQYVQDSYGAIEKNRSHLTGQYATMTKQDVIHQVTESKEMKMLTKYNIQCDFK
;
A
#
# COMPACT_ATOMS: atom_id res chain seq x y z
N MET A 1 -0.71 -10.35 28.32
CA MET A 1 0.18 -9.25 27.91
C MET A 1 1.34 -9.81 27.09
N LYS A 2 1.38 -9.57 25.78
CA LYS A 2 2.52 -9.92 24.92
C LYS A 2 2.82 -8.75 23.98
N LYS A 3 4.11 -8.43 23.97
CA LYS A 3 4.72 -7.12 23.69
C LYS A 3 4.60 -6.74 22.22
N ILE A 4 3.94 -5.62 21.94
CA ILE A 4 3.97 -4.97 20.63
C ILE A 4 5.28 -4.18 20.58
N ILE A 5 6.26 -4.70 19.84
CA ILE A 5 7.47 -3.96 19.49
C ILE A 5 7.04 -2.96 18.41
N GLY A 6 6.76 -1.73 18.83
CA GLY A 6 6.67 -0.60 17.92
C GLY A 6 8.07 -0.31 17.37
N PHE A 7 8.23 -0.46 16.06
CA PHE A 7 9.43 -0.03 15.36
C PHE A 7 9.40 1.50 15.29
N ILE A 8 10.06 2.15 16.25
CA ILE A 8 10.37 3.58 16.23
C ILE A 8 11.69 3.75 15.47
N PHE A 9 11.64 4.66 14.49
CA PHE A 9 12.75 5.16 13.70
C PHE A 9 13.98 5.50 14.57
N ALA A 10 15.11 4.87 14.28
CA ALA A 10 16.43 5.36 14.69
C ALA A 10 17.23 5.66 13.41
N VAL A 11 17.24 6.93 13.02
CA VAL A 11 18.10 7.48 11.98
C VAL A 11 19.51 7.58 12.56
N GLY A 12 20.38 6.63 12.21
CA GLY A 12 21.81 6.70 12.44
C GLY A 12 22.51 7.34 11.24
N PHE A 13 23.15 8.47 11.46
CA PHE A 13 24.02 9.17 10.51
C PHE A 13 25.22 8.30 10.10
N VAL A 14 25.35 7.93 8.82
CA VAL A 14 26.64 7.88 8.10
C VAL A 14 26.39 7.96 6.59
N GLY A 15 27.07 8.87 5.89
CA GLY A 15 27.20 8.86 4.43
C GLY A 15 26.51 10.03 3.73
N ALA A 16 27.31 11.03 3.35
CA ALA A 16 26.88 12.18 2.56
C ALA A 16 26.50 11.74 1.13
N SER A 17 25.26 11.36 0.90
CA SER A 17 24.51 11.56 -0.35
C SER A 17 23.06 11.10 -0.16
N SER A 18 22.09 11.92 -0.59
CA SER A 18 20.68 11.56 -0.85
C SER A 18 19.58 11.76 0.22
N ALA A 19 19.67 12.81 1.04
CA ALA A 19 18.52 13.24 1.87
C ALA A 19 17.27 13.60 1.03
N ALA A 20 17.46 14.22 -0.15
CA ALA A 20 16.37 14.72 -0.99
C ALA A 20 15.49 13.61 -1.62
N SER A 21 16.07 12.45 -1.95
CA SER A 21 15.34 11.35 -2.58
C SER A 21 14.64 10.45 -1.57
N VAL A 22 15.19 10.30 -0.36
CA VAL A 22 14.45 9.69 0.75
C VAL A 22 13.26 10.56 1.11
N GLU A 23 13.43 11.89 1.17
CA GLU A 23 12.33 12.85 1.36
C GLU A 23 11.30 12.78 0.22
N GLN A 24 11.75 12.65 -1.04
CA GLN A 24 10.87 12.46 -2.19
C GLN A 24 10.08 11.15 -2.09
N TYR A 25 10.71 10.06 -1.66
CA TYR A 25 10.03 8.79 -1.43
C TYR A 25 8.97 8.90 -0.33
N VAL A 26 9.30 9.51 0.81
CA VAL A 26 8.36 9.72 1.93
C VAL A 26 7.16 10.53 1.47
N ARG A 27 7.38 11.67 0.81
CA ARG A 27 6.30 12.51 0.25
C ARG A 27 5.44 11.76 -0.77
N ALA A 28 6.06 10.92 -1.60
CA ALA A 28 5.33 10.09 -2.54
C ALA A 28 4.43 9.08 -1.80
N VAL A 29 4.97 8.37 -0.81
CA VAL A 29 4.21 7.40 0.00
C VAL A 29 3.07 8.07 0.76
N GLU A 30 3.29 9.24 1.36
CA GLU A 30 2.25 10.01 2.05
C GLU A 30 1.10 10.36 1.09
N LYS A 31 1.43 10.87 -0.10
CA LYS A 31 0.44 11.20 -1.12
C LYS A 31 -0.32 9.95 -1.59
N ILE A 32 0.40 8.86 -1.88
CA ILE A 32 -0.19 7.60 -2.35
C ILE A 32 -1.15 7.03 -1.30
N THR A 33 -0.75 7.04 -0.04
CA THR A 33 -1.58 6.58 1.08
C THR A 33 -2.81 7.46 1.28
N ALA A 34 -2.67 8.78 1.16
CA ALA A 34 -3.78 9.71 1.26
C ALA A 34 -4.81 9.50 0.12
N THR A 35 -4.34 9.35 -1.12
CA THR A 35 -5.20 9.05 -2.28
C THR A 35 -5.92 7.72 -2.08
N TYR A 36 -5.20 6.65 -1.73
CA TYR A 36 -5.80 5.35 -1.46
C TYR A 36 -6.87 5.41 -0.36
N ALA A 37 -6.58 6.09 0.75
CA ALA A 37 -7.54 6.26 1.84
C ALA A 37 -8.77 7.07 1.43
N GLN A 38 -8.61 8.07 0.56
CA GLN A 38 -9.73 8.84 0.02
C GLN A 38 -10.60 7.98 -0.90
N ASP A 39 -9.98 7.30 -1.87
CA ASP A 39 -10.69 6.47 -2.84
C ASP A 39 -11.40 5.30 -2.19
N MET A 40 -10.74 4.64 -1.23
CA MET A 40 -11.34 3.54 -0.48
C MET A 40 -12.51 4.03 0.39
N ARG A 41 -12.38 5.16 1.10
CA ARG A 41 -13.52 5.72 1.86
C ARG A 41 -14.69 6.09 0.95
N SER A 42 -14.41 6.67 -0.22
CA SER A 42 -15.43 7.01 -1.21
C SER A 42 -16.15 5.76 -1.70
N PHE A 43 -15.41 4.71 -2.03
CA PHE A 43 -15.95 3.41 -2.41
C PHE A 43 -16.80 2.81 -1.29
N LEU A 44 -16.29 2.69 -0.06
CA LEU A 44 -17.02 2.11 1.06
C LEU A 44 -18.31 2.87 1.38
N ARG A 45 -18.32 4.21 1.26
CA ARG A 45 -19.53 5.03 1.42
C ARG A 45 -20.57 4.82 0.33
N SER A 46 -20.16 4.31 -0.83
CA SER A 46 -21.07 3.98 -1.94
C SER A 46 -21.70 2.59 -1.81
N LEU A 47 -21.27 1.79 -0.83
CA LEU A 47 -21.81 0.45 -0.60
C LEU A 47 -23.07 0.49 0.26
N ASP A 48 -23.96 -0.48 0.03
CA ASP A 48 -25.08 -0.74 0.93
C ASP A 48 -24.55 -1.27 2.27
N PRO A 49 -24.93 -0.68 3.43
CA PRO A 49 -24.53 -1.17 4.75
C PRO A 49 -24.93 -2.62 5.05
N GLN A 50 -25.95 -3.16 4.37
CA GLN A 50 -26.41 -4.55 4.52
C GLN A 50 -25.77 -5.52 3.51
N LEU A 51 -24.80 -5.04 2.74
CA LEU A 51 -24.16 -5.83 1.70
C LEU A 51 -23.41 -7.04 2.28
N SER A 52 -23.77 -8.23 1.80
CA SER A 52 -23.11 -9.49 2.13
C SER A 52 -22.00 -9.87 1.15
N HIS A 53 -22.04 -9.38 -0.09
CA HIS A 53 -21.04 -9.64 -1.15
C HIS A 53 -21.00 -8.50 -2.16
N PHE A 54 -19.82 -8.22 -2.75
CA PHE A 54 -19.72 -7.22 -3.82
C PHE A 54 -20.39 -7.71 -5.10
N THR A 55 -21.07 -6.79 -5.81
CA THR A 55 -21.42 -7.02 -7.21
C THR A 55 -20.15 -7.06 -8.08
N PRO A 56 -20.21 -7.58 -9.31
CA PRO A 56 -19.07 -7.56 -10.23
C PRO A 56 -18.50 -6.15 -10.46
N GLU A 57 -19.36 -5.14 -10.52
CA GLU A 57 -18.96 -3.73 -10.70
C GLU A 57 -18.25 -3.19 -9.45
N GLN A 58 -18.77 -3.51 -8.26
CA GLN A 58 -18.16 -3.12 -6.99
C GLN A 58 -16.80 -3.80 -6.80
N GLN A 59 -16.70 -5.08 -7.14
CA GLN A 59 -15.43 -5.81 -7.13
C GLN A 59 -14.43 -5.19 -8.10
N THR A 60 -14.86 -4.88 -9.33
CA THR A 60 -14.00 -4.23 -10.33
C THR A 60 -13.48 -2.88 -9.81
N LYS A 61 -14.35 -2.06 -9.22
CA LYS A 61 -13.98 -0.75 -8.68
C LYS A 61 -13.03 -0.87 -7.50
N TYR A 62 -13.29 -1.79 -6.58
CA TYR A 62 -12.42 -2.08 -5.46
C TYR A 62 -11.03 -2.55 -5.92
N CYS A 63 -10.98 -3.53 -6.82
CA CYS A 63 -9.73 -4.06 -7.33
C CYS A 63 -8.94 -3.00 -8.10
N ALA A 64 -9.61 -2.10 -8.82
CA ALA A 64 -8.96 -0.97 -9.49
C ALA A 64 -8.28 -0.01 -8.49
N ILE A 65 -8.95 0.34 -7.39
CA ILE A 65 -8.39 1.20 -6.33
C ILE A 65 -7.13 0.56 -5.72
N VAL A 66 -7.21 -0.72 -5.36
CA VAL A 66 -6.08 -1.43 -4.74
C VAL A 66 -4.95 -1.65 -5.75
N ASN A 67 -5.27 -1.96 -7.01
CA ASN A 67 -4.27 -2.10 -8.07
C ASN A 67 -3.54 -0.78 -8.33
N GLN A 68 -4.24 0.35 -8.33
CA GLN A 68 -3.62 1.67 -8.45
C GLN A 68 -2.66 1.94 -7.28
N TYR A 69 -3.06 1.62 -6.06
CA TYR A 69 -2.19 1.72 -4.88
C TYR A 69 -0.92 0.86 -5.01
N VAL A 70 -1.03 -0.37 -5.52
CA VAL A 70 0.12 -1.24 -5.82
C VAL A 70 1.02 -0.61 -6.87
N GLN A 71 0.47 -0.13 -7.99
CA GLN A 71 1.26 0.50 -9.07
C GLN A 71 2.03 1.71 -8.56
N ASP A 72 1.34 2.60 -7.84
CA ASP A 72 1.94 3.84 -7.36
C ASP A 72 3.02 3.57 -6.31
N SER A 73 2.76 2.63 -5.40
CA SER A 73 3.72 2.23 -4.36
C SER A 73 4.99 1.64 -4.99
N TYR A 74 4.84 0.72 -5.94
CA TYR A 74 5.97 0.15 -6.67
C TYR A 74 6.70 1.22 -7.50
N GLY A 75 5.96 2.10 -8.19
CA GLY A 75 6.52 3.20 -8.95
C GLY A 75 7.32 4.19 -8.09
N ALA A 76 6.88 4.44 -6.85
CA ALA A 76 7.62 5.27 -5.89
C ALA A 76 8.92 4.58 -5.43
N ILE A 77 8.89 3.27 -5.20
CA ILE A 77 10.09 2.48 -4.90
C ILE A 77 11.07 2.57 -6.07
N GLU A 78 10.61 2.29 -7.28
CA GLU A 78 11.47 2.25 -8.47
C GLU A 78 12.15 3.58 -8.74
N LYS A 79 11.38 4.68 -8.67
CA LYS A 79 11.91 6.05 -8.89
C LYS A 79 12.97 6.46 -7.86
N ASN A 80 12.96 5.87 -6.67
CA ASN A 80 13.86 6.24 -5.58
C ASN A 80 14.84 5.10 -5.21
N ARG A 81 14.86 3.99 -5.96
CA ARG A 81 15.49 2.72 -5.58
C ARG A 81 16.96 2.87 -5.19
N SER A 82 17.71 3.72 -5.90
CA SER A 82 19.13 4.02 -5.64
C SER A 82 19.39 4.66 -4.26
N HIS A 83 18.35 5.09 -3.57
CA HIS A 83 18.40 5.82 -2.30
C HIS A 83 17.68 5.08 -1.17
N LEU A 84 17.00 3.99 -1.51
CA LEU A 84 16.35 3.11 -0.55
C LEU A 84 17.36 2.07 -0.07
N THR A 85 17.23 1.64 1.18
CA THR A 85 18.11 0.64 1.79
C THR A 85 17.28 -0.56 2.28
N GLY A 86 17.96 -1.67 2.59
CA GLY A 86 17.31 -2.88 3.08
C GLY A 86 16.29 -3.46 2.10
N GLN A 87 15.14 -3.90 2.61
CA GLN A 87 14.10 -4.56 1.81
C GLN A 87 13.57 -3.71 0.66
N TYR A 88 13.57 -2.38 0.79
CA TYR A 88 13.03 -1.46 -0.22
C TYR A 88 13.94 -1.32 -1.45
N ALA A 89 15.25 -1.57 -1.31
CA ALA A 89 16.20 -1.53 -2.43
C ALA A 89 16.00 -2.70 -3.41
N THR A 90 15.57 -3.85 -2.89
CA THR A 90 15.39 -5.09 -3.65
C THR A 90 13.93 -5.42 -3.92
N MET A 91 12.99 -4.64 -3.37
CA MET A 91 11.58 -4.94 -3.47
C MET A 91 11.11 -4.99 -4.93
N THR A 92 10.49 -6.10 -5.29
CA THR A 92 9.83 -6.30 -6.57
C THR A 92 8.37 -5.87 -6.49
N LYS A 93 7.73 -5.76 -7.64
CA LYS A 93 6.28 -5.53 -7.69
C LYS A 93 5.50 -6.66 -7.00
N GLN A 94 5.98 -7.90 -7.10
CA GLN A 94 5.35 -9.04 -6.43
C GLN A 94 5.47 -8.94 -4.91
N ASP A 95 6.57 -8.42 -4.38
CA ASP A 95 6.71 -8.17 -2.94
C ASP A 95 5.73 -7.08 -2.47
N VAL A 96 5.52 -6.03 -3.26
CA VAL A 96 4.49 -5.01 -2.97
C VAL A 96 3.09 -5.62 -2.97
N ILE A 97 2.75 -6.42 -4.01
CA ILE A 97 1.47 -7.13 -4.09
C ILE A 97 1.29 -8.03 -2.86
N HIS A 98 2.34 -8.75 -2.46
CA HIS A 98 2.32 -9.61 -1.29
C HIS A 98 2.06 -8.81 -0.01
N GLN A 99 2.76 -7.70 0.22
CA GLN A 99 2.51 -6.84 1.39
C GLN A 99 1.09 -6.27 1.42
N VAL A 100 0.56 -5.84 0.27
CA VAL A 100 -0.81 -5.30 0.17
C VAL A 100 -1.84 -6.39 0.46
N THR A 101 -1.70 -7.56 -0.15
CA THR A 101 -2.61 -8.71 0.07
C THR A 101 -2.54 -9.25 1.50
N GLU A 102 -1.38 -9.15 2.16
CA GLU A 102 -1.23 -9.57 3.55
C GLU A 102 -1.67 -8.56 4.59
N SER A 103 -1.94 -7.32 4.18
CA SER A 103 -2.45 -6.27 5.06
C SER A 103 -3.72 -6.72 5.78
N LYS A 104 -3.91 -6.23 7.00
CA LYS A 104 -5.08 -6.58 7.82
C LYS A 104 -6.37 -6.16 7.12
N GLU A 105 -6.31 -5.03 6.43
CA GLU A 105 -7.36 -4.45 5.62
C GLU A 105 -7.80 -5.41 4.51
N MET A 106 -6.86 -5.96 3.73
CA MET A 106 -7.19 -6.93 2.68
C MET A 106 -7.66 -8.27 3.23
N LYS A 107 -7.03 -8.75 4.31
CA LYS A 107 -7.45 -10.00 4.98
C LYS A 107 -8.86 -9.91 5.57
N MET A 108 -9.32 -8.73 5.98
CA MET A 108 -10.70 -8.55 6.42
C MET A 108 -11.72 -8.65 5.28
N LEU A 109 -11.29 -8.40 4.04
CA LEU A 109 -12.16 -8.36 2.87
C LEU A 109 -12.25 -9.71 2.13
N THR A 110 -11.31 -10.62 2.35
CA THR A 110 -11.37 -12.00 1.81
C THR A 110 -12.63 -12.77 2.21
N LYS A 111 -13.21 -12.48 3.39
CA LYS A 111 -14.47 -13.07 3.86
C LYS A 111 -15.67 -12.76 2.95
N TYR A 112 -15.58 -11.73 2.10
CA TYR A 112 -16.60 -11.36 1.13
C TYR A 112 -16.40 -12.03 -0.24
N ASN A 113 -15.46 -12.98 -0.35
CA ASN A 113 -15.07 -13.69 -1.57
C ASN A 113 -14.57 -12.76 -2.70
N ILE A 114 -13.94 -11.66 -2.32
CA ILE A 114 -13.37 -10.70 -3.27
C ILE A 114 -12.01 -11.22 -3.72
N GLN A 115 -11.87 -11.52 -5.01
CA GLN A 115 -10.60 -11.88 -5.63
C GLN A 115 -10.17 -10.76 -6.58
N CYS A 116 -9.00 -10.18 -6.32
CA CYS A 116 -8.40 -9.20 -7.21
C CYS A 116 -7.14 -9.78 -7.84
N ASP A 117 -7.05 -9.70 -9.16
CA ASP A 117 -5.83 -10.00 -9.90
C ASP A 117 -5.02 -8.70 -9.99
N PHE A 118 -3.99 -8.59 -9.15
CA PHE A 118 -3.07 -7.45 -9.14
C PHE A 118 -1.98 -7.68 -10.19
N LYS A 119 -1.93 -6.81 -11.20
CA LYS A 119 -0.98 -6.93 -12.32
C LYS A 119 0.21 -6.02 -12.15
#